data_AF-A0A0E0NEJ3-F1
#
_entry.id   AF-A0A0E0NEJ3-F1
#
_cell.length_a   1.000
_cell.length_b   1.000
_cell.length_c   1.000
_cell.angle_alpha   90.00
_cell.angle_beta   90.00
_cell.angle_gamma   90.00
#
_symmetry.space_group_name_H-M   'P 1'
#
loop_
_entity.id
_entity.type
_entity.pdbx_description
1 polymer ?
#
loop_
_entity_poly.entity_id
_entity_poly.type
_entity_poly.pdbx_seq_one_letter_code
_entity_poly.pdbx_strand_id
1 'polypeptide(L)'
;MKTNLERAMKENDRVYLMRVPDASSLGSLPAASLVKPTSLAEVLDASKERLFSSLVPDGSMKALSKYTEMVDNIIRTQAEKLQQASEITRVRLKEMDLPDSILSLEDLKEDVEAVQISGGPAGLEAELQQLRDLSRDDILPKLMAGVGSHDDLFKKEISKYDPVCAEIADNIVAQEQLLLQIQAQNEQFAAVFNLEDYKVARERCYKQIAAAVAKYRDIKKNINEGLNFYVTLQLGYTSKMPVLRYG
;
A
#
# COMPACT_ATOMS: atom_id res chain seq x y z
N MET A 1 -49.82 -18.70 75.97
CA MET A 1 -48.74 -18.21 76.86
C MET A 1 -49.09 -18.21 78.35
N LYS A 2 -50.30 -17.79 78.77
CA LYS A 2 -50.67 -17.72 80.20
C LYS A 2 -50.58 -19.05 80.97
N THR A 3 -50.91 -20.17 80.31
CA THR A 3 -50.92 -21.50 80.93
C THR A 3 -49.55 -22.01 81.40
N ASN A 4 -48.46 -21.67 80.71
CA ASN A 4 -47.11 -22.09 81.11
C ASN A 4 -46.56 -21.23 82.25
N LEU A 5 -46.88 -19.93 82.24
CA LEU A 5 -46.50 -19.02 83.31
C LEU A 5 -47.20 -19.39 84.63
N GLU A 6 -48.52 -19.61 84.60
CA GLU A 6 -49.31 -19.98 85.78
C GLU A 6 -48.83 -21.29 86.41
N ARG A 7 -48.46 -22.29 85.57
CA ARG A 7 -47.88 -23.55 86.05
C ARG A 7 -46.52 -23.33 86.72
N ALA A 8 -45.62 -22.59 86.07
CA ALA A 8 -44.29 -22.29 86.61
C ALA A 8 -44.35 -21.50 87.93
N MET A 9 -45.28 -20.55 88.06
CA MET A 9 -45.50 -19.80 89.31
C MET A 9 -45.99 -20.71 90.44
N LYS A 10 -47.00 -21.56 90.19
CA LYS A 10 -47.54 -22.47 91.21
C LYS A 10 -46.50 -23.48 91.72
N GLU A 11 -45.62 -23.96 90.85
CA GLU A 11 -44.51 -24.86 91.23
C GLU A 11 -43.40 -24.10 91.98
N ASN A 12 -43.08 -22.88 91.54
CA ASN A 12 -42.10 -22.05 92.24
C ASN A 12 -42.58 -21.67 93.65
N ASP A 13 -43.87 -21.36 93.84
CA ASP A 13 -44.43 -21.00 95.16
C ASP A 13 -44.55 -22.21 96.11
N ARG A 14 -44.58 -23.44 95.59
CA ARG A 14 -44.79 -24.67 96.38
C ARG A 14 -43.54 -25.51 96.61
N VAL A 15 -42.61 -25.52 95.66
CA VAL A 15 -41.49 -26.46 95.64
C VAL A 15 -40.14 -25.74 95.60
N TYR A 16 -39.96 -24.80 94.67
CA TYR A 16 -38.63 -24.23 94.40
C TYR A 16 -38.29 -22.97 95.20
N LEU A 17 -39.30 -22.14 95.52
CA LEU A 17 -39.21 -20.89 96.30
C LEU A 17 -38.10 -19.95 95.83
N MET A 18 -37.80 -19.95 94.53
CA MET A 18 -36.74 -19.12 93.96
C MET A 18 -37.23 -17.69 93.77
N ARG A 19 -36.38 -16.71 94.12
CA ARG A 19 -36.65 -15.30 93.81
C ARG A 19 -36.56 -15.08 92.31
N VAL A 20 -37.60 -14.50 91.72
CA VAL A 20 -37.60 -14.13 90.30
C VAL A 20 -36.60 -12.98 90.10
N PRO A 21 -35.56 -13.16 89.27
CA PRO A 21 -34.57 -12.12 89.01
C PRO A 21 -35.16 -10.99 88.15
N ASP A 22 -34.65 -9.77 88.33
CA ASP A 22 -35.05 -8.61 87.52
C ASP A 22 -34.64 -8.81 86.05
N ALA A 23 -35.46 -8.32 85.11
CA ALA A 23 -35.26 -8.55 83.68
C ALA A 23 -33.90 -8.06 83.15
N SER A 24 -33.29 -7.06 83.80
CA SER A 24 -31.95 -6.52 83.49
C SER A 24 -30.80 -7.41 83.94
N SER A 25 -31.05 -8.33 84.86
CA SER A 25 -30.06 -9.30 85.36
C SER A 25 -30.03 -10.59 84.55
N LEU A 26 -30.97 -10.77 83.62
CA LEU A 26 -30.98 -11.89 82.68
C LEU A 26 -30.03 -11.60 81.52
N GLY A 27 -29.19 -12.58 81.16
CA GLY A 27 -28.34 -12.49 79.98
C GLY A 27 -29.18 -12.40 78.69
N SER A 28 -28.70 -11.65 77.70
CA SER A 28 -29.38 -11.55 76.41
C SER A 28 -29.50 -12.92 75.74
N LEU A 29 -30.67 -13.22 75.17
CA LEU A 29 -30.87 -14.44 74.40
C LEU A 29 -30.03 -14.43 73.11
N PRO A 30 -29.36 -15.53 72.75
CA PRO A 30 -28.59 -15.59 71.51
C PRO A 30 -29.54 -15.53 70.30
N ALA A 31 -29.33 -14.55 69.43
CA ALA A 31 -30.04 -14.46 68.16
C ALA A 31 -29.32 -15.27 67.08
N ALA A 32 -30.05 -16.10 66.34
CA ALA A 32 -29.54 -16.82 65.18
C ALA A 32 -29.97 -16.12 63.89
N SER A 33 -29.02 -15.70 63.05
CA SER A 33 -29.32 -15.12 61.73
C SER A 33 -29.68 -16.22 60.74
N LEU A 34 -30.95 -16.28 60.32
CA LEU A 34 -31.47 -17.28 59.38
C LEU A 34 -31.21 -16.94 57.90
N VAL A 35 -30.70 -15.74 57.61
CA VAL A 35 -30.47 -15.27 56.25
C VAL A 35 -29.06 -14.68 56.16
N LYS A 36 -28.36 -15.01 55.08
CA LYS A 36 -27.12 -14.35 54.69
C LYS A 36 -27.44 -13.35 53.59
N PRO A 37 -26.88 -12.12 53.62
CA PRO A 37 -27.01 -11.20 52.51
C PRO A 37 -26.34 -11.82 51.26
N THR A 38 -27.12 -12.03 50.21
CA THR A 38 -26.62 -12.51 48.92
C THR A 38 -25.98 -11.37 48.15
N SER A 39 -24.85 -11.65 47.50
CA SER A 39 -24.18 -10.66 46.66
C SER A 39 -25.06 -10.27 45.47
N LEU A 40 -25.32 -8.96 45.34
CA LEU A 40 -26.07 -8.43 44.20
C LEU A 40 -25.37 -8.75 42.85
N ALA A 41 -24.05 -8.91 42.86
CA ALA A 41 -23.28 -9.28 41.68
C ALA A 41 -23.62 -10.69 41.16
N GLU A 42 -23.99 -11.62 42.05
CA GLU A 42 -24.38 -12.99 41.66
C GLU A 42 -25.83 -13.04 41.16
N VAL A 43 -26.70 -12.20 41.72
CA VAL A 43 -28.13 -12.12 41.34
C VAL A 43 -28.31 -11.43 39.98
N LEU A 44 -27.47 -10.42 39.70
CA LEU A 44 -27.48 -9.68 38.43
C LEU A 44 -26.49 -10.26 37.40
N ASP A 45 -25.97 -11.46 37.63
CA ASP A 45 -25.01 -12.10 36.73
C ASP A 45 -25.69 -12.60 35.45
N ALA A 46 -25.93 -11.68 34.52
CA ALA A 46 -26.41 -11.94 33.17
C ALA A 46 -25.29 -12.42 32.23
N SER A 47 -24.07 -12.71 32.73
CA SER A 47 -22.94 -13.15 31.89
C SER A 47 -23.20 -14.43 31.09
N LYS A 48 -24.21 -15.21 31.50
CA LYS A 48 -24.69 -16.40 30.76
C LYS A 48 -25.46 -16.05 29.49
N GLU A 49 -26.04 -14.85 29.41
CA GLU A 49 -26.77 -14.37 28.24
C GLU A 49 -25.87 -13.52 27.35
N ARG A 50 -25.63 -13.99 26.12
CA ARG A 50 -24.77 -13.32 25.14
C ARG A 50 -25.57 -12.42 24.19
N LEU A 51 -26.32 -11.47 24.75
CA LEU A 51 -27.16 -10.56 23.97
C LEU A 51 -26.35 -9.62 23.06
N PHE A 52 -25.08 -9.35 23.42
CA PHE A 52 -24.19 -8.42 22.71
C PHE A 52 -22.92 -9.09 22.17
N SER A 53 -22.95 -10.39 21.83
CA SER A 53 -21.76 -11.10 21.33
C SER A 53 -21.22 -10.55 20.00
N SER A 54 -22.04 -9.84 19.23
CA SER A 54 -21.62 -9.18 17.98
C SER A 54 -21.13 -7.75 18.19
N LEU A 55 -21.28 -7.19 19.39
CA LEU A 55 -20.90 -5.81 19.66
C LEU A 55 -19.40 -5.73 19.97
N VAL A 56 -18.68 -4.97 19.15
CA VAL A 56 -17.27 -4.65 19.40
C VAL A 56 -17.19 -3.52 20.43
N PRO A 57 -16.45 -3.68 21.54
CA PRO A 57 -16.23 -2.61 22.50
C PRO A 57 -15.51 -1.42 21.87
N ASP A 58 -15.89 -0.22 22.28
CA ASP A 58 -15.27 1.04 21.81
C ASP A 58 -13.75 1.06 22.01
N GLY A 59 -13.24 0.41 23.06
CA GLY A 59 -11.80 0.29 23.32
C GLY A 59 -11.07 -0.47 22.21
N SER A 60 -11.63 -1.60 21.78
CA SER A 60 -11.09 -2.42 20.68
C SER A 60 -11.23 -1.71 19.34
N MET A 61 -12.33 -1.00 19.11
CA MET A 61 -12.53 -0.23 17.88
C MET A 61 -11.54 0.94 17.74
N LYS A 62 -11.31 1.70 18.83
CA LYS A 62 -10.30 2.76 18.86
C LYS A 62 -8.88 2.22 18.65
N ALA A 63 -8.58 1.08 19.29
CA ALA A 63 -7.31 0.38 19.13
C ALA A 63 -7.08 -0.06 17.67
N LEU A 64 -8.10 -0.64 17.03
CA LEU A 64 -8.05 -1.03 15.63
C LEU A 64 -7.81 0.17 14.71
N SER A 65 -8.54 1.28 14.91
CA SER A 65 -8.37 2.50 14.12
C SER A 65 -6.93 3.04 14.18
N LYS A 66 -6.35 3.08 15.39
CA LYS A 66 -4.95 3.48 15.60
C LYS A 66 -3.98 2.55 14.87
N TYR A 67 -4.20 1.24 14.93
CA TYR A 67 -3.36 0.27 14.24
C TYR A 67 -3.45 0.43 12.71
N THR A 68 -4.65 0.56 12.15
CA THR A 68 -4.85 0.79 10.72
C THR A 68 -4.13 2.06 10.26
N GLU A 69 -4.21 3.15 11.02
CA GLU A 69 -3.49 4.38 10.72
C GLU A 69 -1.95 4.18 10.74
N MET A 70 -1.42 3.40 11.69
CA MET A 70 0.01 3.08 11.72
C MET A 70 0.45 2.27 10.49
N VAL A 71 -0.33 1.27 10.09
CA VAL A 71 -0.06 0.44 8.89
C VAL A 71 -0.15 1.29 7.62
N ASP A 72 -1.19 2.11 7.49
CA ASP A 72 -1.38 3.01 6.34
C ASP A 72 -0.20 3.98 6.20
N ASN A 73 0.31 4.50 7.32
CA ASN A 73 1.48 5.36 7.32
C ASN A 73 2.74 4.64 6.82
N ILE A 74 2.95 3.37 7.22
CA ILE A 74 4.08 2.56 6.74
C ILE A 74 3.97 2.35 5.23
N ILE A 75 2.80 1.89 4.75
CA ILE A 75 2.56 1.61 3.33
C ILE A 75 2.74 2.87 2.49
N ARG A 76 2.15 3.99 2.91
CA ARG A 76 2.29 5.27 2.22
C ARG A 76 3.77 5.69 2.14
N THR A 77 4.49 5.62 3.24
CA THR A 77 5.90 6.01 3.29
C THR A 77 6.75 5.16 2.34
N GLN A 78 6.53 3.85 2.31
CA GLN A 78 7.28 2.95 1.41
C GLN A 78 6.89 3.18 -0.06
N ALA A 79 5.61 3.42 -0.35
CA ALA A 79 5.16 3.74 -1.69
C ALA A 79 5.76 5.06 -2.23
N GLU A 80 5.85 6.09 -1.38
CA GLU A 80 6.49 7.35 -1.73
C GLU A 80 7.99 7.18 -2.02
N LYS A 81 8.72 6.42 -1.19
CA LYS A 81 10.13 6.10 -1.41
C LYS A 81 10.34 5.38 -2.74
N LEU A 82 9.51 4.38 -3.03
CA LEU A 82 9.58 3.67 -4.30
C LEU A 82 9.37 4.61 -5.49
N GLN A 83 8.30 5.41 -5.44
CA GLN A 83 7.97 6.32 -6.53
C GLN A 83 9.10 7.31 -6.78
N GLN A 84 9.74 7.82 -5.72
CA GLN A 84 10.90 8.70 -5.83
C GLN A 84 12.10 8.00 -6.46
N ALA A 85 12.46 6.80 -6.01
CA ALA A 85 13.59 6.03 -6.56
C ALA A 85 13.37 5.70 -8.06
N SER A 86 12.15 5.33 -8.42
CA SER A 86 11.77 5.04 -9.81
C SER A 86 11.86 6.29 -10.69
N GLU A 87 11.38 7.43 -10.21
CA GLU A 87 11.43 8.69 -10.97
C GLU A 87 12.86 9.20 -11.14
N ILE A 88 13.69 9.12 -10.09
CA ILE A 88 15.12 9.47 -10.17
C ILE A 88 15.80 8.61 -11.24
N THR A 89 15.57 7.30 -11.21
CA THR A 89 16.12 6.37 -12.19
C THR A 89 15.70 6.74 -13.62
N ARG A 90 14.41 7.04 -13.82
CA ARG A 90 13.87 7.44 -15.13
C ARG A 90 14.48 8.74 -15.64
N VAL A 91 14.63 9.74 -14.77
CA VAL A 91 15.23 11.05 -15.13
C VAL A 91 16.69 10.87 -15.53
N ARG A 92 17.47 10.15 -14.73
CA ARG A 92 18.89 9.88 -14.99
C ARG A 92 19.12 9.11 -16.30
N LEU A 93 18.33 8.06 -16.54
CA LEU A 93 18.40 7.33 -17.81
C LEU A 93 18.10 8.22 -19.01
N LYS A 94 17.11 9.12 -18.89
CA LYS A 94 16.76 10.09 -19.92
C LYS A 94 17.87 11.14 -20.13
N GLU A 95 18.49 11.64 -19.07
CA GLU A 95 19.64 12.57 -19.16
C GLU A 95 20.81 11.96 -19.94
N MET A 96 20.97 10.64 -19.88
CA MET A 96 22.02 9.91 -20.58
C MET A 96 21.70 9.57 -22.05
N ASP A 97 20.56 10.04 -22.60
CA ASP A 97 20.04 9.62 -23.92
C ASP A 97 19.88 8.09 -24.06
N LEU A 98 19.73 7.37 -22.94
CA LEU A 98 19.45 5.93 -22.91
C LEU A 98 17.92 5.75 -22.91
N PRO A 99 17.34 4.84 -23.72
CA PRO A 99 17.96 3.75 -24.48
C PRO A 99 18.28 4.07 -25.96
N ASP A 100 18.06 5.31 -26.43
CA ASP A 100 18.22 5.65 -27.86
C ASP A 100 19.68 5.56 -28.33
N SER A 101 20.65 5.74 -27.43
CA SER A 101 22.08 5.47 -27.70
C SER A 101 22.45 3.97 -27.64
N ILE A 102 21.59 3.11 -27.04
CA ILE A 102 21.79 1.66 -26.82
C ILE A 102 21.39 0.82 -28.04
N LEU A 103 20.56 1.34 -28.96
CA LEU A 103 20.22 0.63 -30.20
C LEU A 103 21.45 0.31 -31.10
N SER A 104 22.65 0.73 -30.69
CA SER A 104 23.92 0.44 -31.35
C SER A 104 24.80 -0.61 -30.65
N LEU A 105 24.53 -1.04 -29.41
CA LEU A 105 25.49 -1.88 -28.65
C LEU A 105 24.81 -2.94 -27.77
N GLU A 106 25.12 -4.20 -28.07
CA GLU A 106 24.60 -5.40 -27.44
C GLU A 106 24.99 -5.55 -25.96
N ASP A 107 26.07 -4.89 -25.51
CA ASP A 107 26.60 -5.00 -24.14
C ASP A 107 25.79 -4.19 -23.10
N LEU A 108 25.25 -3.01 -23.44
CA LEU A 108 24.43 -2.22 -22.51
C LEU A 108 23.02 -2.81 -22.30
N LYS A 109 22.61 -3.70 -23.21
CA LYS A 109 21.36 -4.44 -23.11
C LYS A 109 21.41 -5.44 -21.94
N GLU A 110 22.58 -6.00 -21.66
CA GLU A 110 22.77 -6.96 -20.57
C GLU A 110 22.70 -6.29 -19.19
N ASP A 111 23.25 -5.08 -19.03
CA ASP A 111 23.17 -4.29 -17.78
C ASP A 111 21.77 -3.70 -17.54
N VAL A 112 21.05 -3.29 -18.60
CA VAL A 112 19.63 -2.89 -18.50
C VAL A 112 18.73 -4.09 -18.21
N GLU A 113 19.02 -5.25 -18.81
CA GLU A 113 18.37 -6.51 -18.46
C GLU A 113 18.72 -6.93 -17.01
N ALA A 114 19.92 -6.63 -16.50
CA ALA A 114 20.27 -6.87 -15.11
C ALA A 114 19.45 -6.02 -14.11
N VAL A 115 19.16 -4.75 -14.45
CA VAL A 115 18.19 -3.92 -13.69
C VAL A 115 16.79 -4.52 -13.72
N GLN A 116 16.42 -5.19 -14.82
CA GLN A 116 15.16 -5.92 -14.95
C GLN A 116 15.17 -7.24 -14.15
N ILE A 117 16.31 -7.93 -14.07
CA ILE A 117 16.52 -9.19 -13.34
C ILE A 117 16.60 -8.95 -11.82
N SER A 118 17.15 -7.83 -11.36
CA SER A 118 17.14 -7.41 -9.95
C SER A 118 15.77 -6.85 -9.50
N GLY A 119 14.71 -7.18 -10.23
CA GLY A 119 13.33 -6.78 -9.93
C GLY A 119 12.84 -5.57 -10.71
N GLY A 120 13.69 -4.59 -11.02
CA GLY A 120 13.25 -3.35 -11.70
C GLY A 120 12.02 -2.71 -11.02
N PRO A 121 11.27 -1.83 -11.72
CA PRO A 121 10.04 -1.25 -11.16
C PRO A 121 8.97 -2.30 -10.82
N ALA A 122 8.95 -3.45 -11.50
CA ALA A 122 7.99 -4.53 -11.28
C ALA A 122 8.22 -5.30 -9.97
N GLY A 123 9.47 -5.44 -9.54
CA GLY A 123 9.87 -6.11 -8.30
C GLY A 123 9.52 -5.27 -7.08
N LEU A 124 9.78 -3.96 -7.14
CA LEU A 124 9.33 -3.07 -6.08
C LEU A 124 7.81 -2.91 -6.05
N GLU A 125 7.12 -3.01 -7.20
CA GLU A 125 5.66 -3.06 -7.22
C GLU A 125 5.12 -4.36 -6.62
N ALA A 126 5.81 -5.49 -6.81
CA ALA A 126 5.49 -6.75 -6.15
C ALA A 126 5.70 -6.68 -4.62
N GLU A 127 6.76 -6.03 -4.15
CA GLU A 127 7.02 -5.79 -2.72
C GLU A 127 5.98 -4.86 -2.08
N LEU A 128 5.56 -3.80 -2.80
CA LEU A 128 4.44 -2.97 -2.35
C LEU A 128 3.13 -3.75 -2.31
N GLN A 129 2.91 -4.66 -3.27
CA GLN A 129 1.73 -5.52 -3.27
C GLN A 129 1.75 -6.47 -2.07
N GLN A 130 2.92 -7.02 -1.70
CA GLN A 130 3.08 -7.81 -0.49
C GLN A 130 2.77 -7.00 0.79
N LEU A 131 3.19 -5.73 0.89
CA LEU A 131 2.80 -4.85 2.00
C LEU A 131 1.28 -4.65 2.09
N ARG A 132 0.62 -4.50 0.94
CA ARG A 132 -0.85 -4.36 0.85
C ARG A 132 -1.60 -5.65 1.17
N ASP A 133 -1.02 -6.80 0.89
CA ASP A 133 -1.63 -8.08 1.23
C ASP A 133 -1.45 -8.37 2.72
N LEU A 134 -0.29 -8.02 3.30
CA LEU A 134 -0.04 -8.12 4.74
C LEU A 134 -0.97 -7.19 5.55
N SER A 135 -1.39 -6.04 4.99
CA SER A 135 -2.36 -5.13 5.62
C SER A 135 -3.80 -5.64 5.64
N ARG A 136 -4.08 -6.79 5.01
CA ARG A 136 -5.40 -7.44 5.11
C ARG A 136 -5.55 -8.29 6.38
N ASP A 137 -4.48 -8.45 7.18
CA ASP A 137 -4.53 -9.14 8.46
C ASP A 137 -5.46 -8.38 9.44
N ASP A 138 -6.64 -8.93 9.69
CA ASP A 138 -7.58 -8.38 10.66
C ASP A 138 -7.12 -8.71 12.09
N ILE A 139 -6.71 -7.68 12.83
CA ILE A 139 -6.29 -7.81 14.23
C ILE A 139 -7.46 -7.71 15.22
N LEU A 140 -8.68 -7.41 14.75
CA LEU A 140 -9.86 -7.26 15.60
C LEU A 140 -10.12 -8.51 16.45
N PRO A 141 -10.03 -9.76 15.96
CA PRO A 141 -10.17 -10.94 16.80
C PRO A 141 -9.13 -11.01 17.94
N LYS A 142 -7.90 -10.55 17.68
CA LYS A 142 -6.81 -10.53 18.68
C LYS A 142 -7.05 -9.46 19.75
N LEU A 143 -7.60 -8.31 19.37
CA LEU A 143 -8.01 -7.24 20.29
C LEU A 143 -9.22 -7.66 21.15
N MET A 144 -10.20 -8.34 20.55
CA MET A 144 -11.39 -8.86 21.23
C MET A 144 -11.08 -9.95 22.26
N ALA A 145 -10.01 -10.72 22.04
CA ALA A 145 -9.55 -11.75 22.97
C ALA A 145 -8.90 -11.18 24.25
N GLY A 146 -8.67 -9.85 24.33
CA GLY A 146 -8.15 -9.18 25.52
C GLY A 146 -6.76 -9.66 25.95
N VAL A 147 -5.96 -10.18 25.02
CA VAL A 147 -4.67 -10.82 25.33
C VAL A 147 -3.59 -9.74 25.47
N GLY A 148 -3.32 -9.32 26.70
CA GLY A 148 -2.19 -8.44 27.03
C GLY A 148 -2.38 -6.97 26.64
N SER A 149 -1.26 -6.24 26.58
CA SER A 149 -1.27 -4.82 26.20
C SER A 149 -1.47 -4.65 24.69
N HIS A 150 -2.36 -3.73 24.30
CA HIS A 150 -2.57 -3.37 22.90
C HIS A 150 -1.28 -2.91 22.22
N ASP A 151 -0.41 -2.20 22.94
CA ASP A 151 0.85 -1.70 22.37
C ASP A 151 1.85 -2.82 22.05
N ASP A 152 1.87 -3.90 22.85
CA ASP A 152 2.74 -5.06 22.59
C ASP A 152 2.22 -5.87 21.40
N LEU A 153 0.90 -6.00 21.29
CA LEU A 153 0.25 -6.59 20.12
C LEU A 153 0.58 -5.77 18.85
N PHE A 154 0.46 -4.46 18.92
CA PHE A 154 0.79 -3.57 17.79
C PHE A 154 2.24 -3.69 17.38
N LYS A 155 3.19 -3.66 18.33
CA LYS A 155 4.61 -3.86 18.02
C LYS A 155 4.86 -5.17 17.31
N LYS A 156 4.30 -6.27 17.82
CA LYS A 156 4.48 -7.60 17.22
C LYS A 156 3.90 -7.67 15.80
N GLU A 157 2.73 -7.09 15.58
CA GLU A 157 2.08 -7.13 14.27
C GLU A 157 2.75 -6.17 13.27
N ILE A 158 3.18 -4.98 13.72
CA ILE A 158 3.95 -4.02 12.91
C ILE A 158 5.33 -4.58 12.54
N SER A 159 5.98 -5.32 13.43
CA SER A 159 7.28 -5.92 13.12
C SER A 159 7.24 -6.95 11.99
N LYS A 160 6.05 -7.42 11.58
CA LYS A 160 5.92 -8.24 10.37
C LYS A 160 6.24 -7.47 9.08
N TYR A 161 6.12 -6.14 9.09
CA TYR A 161 6.40 -5.28 7.95
C TYR A 161 7.89 -4.93 7.84
N ASP A 162 8.67 -5.10 8.92
CA ASP A 162 10.09 -4.75 8.98
C ASP A 162 10.94 -5.43 7.88
N PRO A 163 10.79 -6.75 7.58
CA PRO A 163 11.57 -7.40 6.54
C PRO A 163 11.32 -6.82 5.15
N VAL A 164 10.05 -6.61 4.78
CA VAL A 164 9.69 -6.04 3.48
C VAL A 164 10.15 -4.58 3.37
N CYS A 165 10.08 -3.82 4.47
CA CYS A 165 10.63 -2.47 4.52
C CYS A 165 12.17 -2.45 4.32
N ALA A 166 12.87 -3.46 4.82
CA ALA A 166 14.32 -3.61 4.65
C ALA A 166 14.65 -4.03 3.20
N GLU A 167 13.93 -4.98 2.62
CA GLU A 167 14.09 -5.40 1.22
C GLU A 167 13.90 -4.22 0.25
N ILE A 168 12.84 -3.41 0.44
CA ILE A 168 12.63 -2.19 -0.35
C ILE A 168 13.81 -1.24 -0.23
N ALA A 169 14.34 -1.04 0.98
CA ALA A 169 15.49 -0.16 1.20
C ALA A 169 16.76 -0.68 0.52
N ASP A 170 17.03 -1.98 0.65
CA ASP A 170 18.19 -2.64 0.02
C ASP A 170 18.09 -2.58 -1.51
N ASN A 171 16.90 -2.79 -2.06
CA ASN A 171 16.64 -2.66 -3.50
C ASN A 171 16.85 -1.24 -4.02
N ILE A 172 16.40 -0.22 -3.28
CA ILE A 172 16.64 1.19 -3.64
C ILE A 172 18.14 1.47 -3.69
N VAL A 173 18.90 1.02 -2.69
CA VAL A 173 20.36 1.18 -2.67
C VAL A 173 21.02 0.44 -3.83
N ALA A 174 20.60 -0.79 -4.12
CA ALA A 174 21.11 -1.55 -5.25
C ALA A 174 20.84 -0.86 -6.59
N GLN A 175 19.64 -0.30 -6.79
CA GLN A 175 19.30 0.46 -7.99
C GLN A 175 20.15 1.73 -8.13
N GLU A 176 20.40 2.44 -7.03
CA GLU A 176 21.27 3.62 -7.04
C GLU A 176 22.72 3.25 -7.44
N GLN A 177 23.24 2.14 -6.92
CA GLN A 177 24.57 1.64 -7.29
C GLN A 177 24.67 1.23 -8.77
N LEU A 178 23.67 0.50 -9.27
CA LEU A 178 23.59 0.12 -10.69
C LEU A 178 23.54 1.36 -11.59
N LEU A 179 22.79 2.39 -11.18
CA LEU A 179 22.68 3.63 -11.95
C LEU A 179 24.01 4.38 -12.03
N LEU A 180 24.78 4.43 -10.93
CA LEU A 180 26.13 5.00 -10.93
C LEU A 180 27.08 4.22 -11.84
N GLN A 181 26.97 2.89 -11.86
CA GLN A 181 27.79 2.05 -12.73
C GLN A 181 27.46 2.29 -14.22
N ILE A 182 26.17 2.33 -14.57
CA ILE A 182 25.70 2.64 -15.93
C ILE A 182 26.21 4.02 -16.36
N GLN A 183 26.15 5.02 -15.47
CA GLN A 183 26.64 6.36 -15.78
C GLN A 183 28.15 6.33 -16.06
N ALA A 184 28.94 5.66 -15.22
CA ALA A 184 30.39 5.57 -15.39
C ALA A 184 30.76 4.84 -16.71
N GLN A 185 30.07 3.76 -17.06
CA GLN A 185 30.27 3.06 -18.32
C GLN A 185 29.88 3.94 -19.53
N ASN A 186 28.77 4.67 -19.44
CA ASN A 186 28.33 5.56 -20.51
C ASN A 186 29.33 6.71 -20.74
N GLU A 187 29.87 7.30 -19.67
CA GLU A 187 30.92 8.32 -19.77
C GLU A 187 32.20 7.77 -20.40
N GLN A 188 32.64 6.57 -20.01
CA GLN A 188 33.79 5.90 -20.63
C GLN A 188 33.54 5.61 -22.11
N PHE A 189 32.35 5.12 -22.45
CA PHE A 189 31.97 4.84 -23.82
C PHE A 189 31.94 6.11 -24.69
N ALA A 190 31.34 7.19 -24.19
CA ALA A 190 31.29 8.49 -24.85
C ALA A 190 32.67 9.17 -24.97
N ALA A 191 33.65 8.77 -24.14
CA ALA A 191 35.04 9.23 -24.26
C ALA A 191 35.84 8.43 -25.30
N VAL A 192 35.59 7.11 -25.41
CA VAL A 192 36.30 6.22 -26.35
C VAL A 192 35.76 6.39 -27.77
N PHE A 193 34.44 6.39 -27.91
CA PHE A 193 33.79 6.79 -29.15
C PHE A 193 33.56 8.28 -29.05
N ASN A 194 34.18 9.10 -29.91
CA ASN A 194 33.80 10.52 -30.09
C ASN A 194 32.35 10.61 -30.57
N LEU A 195 31.42 10.30 -29.68
CA LEU A 195 30.02 10.06 -29.97
C LEU A 195 29.35 11.36 -30.37
N GLU A 196 29.84 12.46 -29.84
CA GLU A 196 29.47 13.80 -30.24
C GLU A 196 29.83 14.07 -31.70
N ASP A 197 31.06 13.77 -32.13
CA ASP A 197 31.47 13.91 -33.54
C ASP A 197 30.66 12.99 -34.45
N TYR A 198 30.40 11.76 -34.01
CA TYR A 198 29.56 10.81 -34.75
C TYR A 198 28.10 11.30 -34.85
N LYS A 199 27.49 11.79 -33.75
CA LYS A 199 26.15 12.37 -33.71
C LYS A 199 26.05 13.56 -34.67
N VAL A 200 27.04 14.47 -34.62
CA VAL A 200 27.12 15.64 -35.52
C VAL A 200 27.28 15.22 -36.99
N ALA A 201 28.12 14.23 -37.28
CA ALA A 201 28.32 13.71 -38.63
C ALA A 201 27.05 13.04 -39.18
N ARG A 202 26.37 12.23 -38.34
CA ARG A 202 25.10 11.58 -38.67
C ARG A 202 24.01 12.60 -38.97
N GLU A 203 23.85 13.62 -38.11
CA GLU A 203 22.85 14.67 -38.30
C GLU A 203 23.12 15.49 -39.59
N ARG A 204 24.40 15.77 -39.88
CA ARG A 204 24.81 16.42 -41.14
C ARG A 204 24.41 15.59 -42.36
N CYS A 205 24.64 14.28 -42.32
CA CYS A 205 24.25 13.37 -43.40
C CYS A 205 22.72 13.36 -43.60
N TYR A 206 21.94 13.26 -42.52
CA TYR A 206 20.48 13.35 -42.60
C TYR A 206 19.99 14.66 -43.22
N LYS A 207 20.57 15.81 -42.83
CA LYS A 207 20.24 17.11 -43.44
C LYS A 207 20.54 17.13 -44.94
N GLN A 208 21.65 16.54 -45.36
CA GLN A 208 22.00 16.44 -46.79
C GLN A 208 21.01 15.54 -47.55
N ILE A 209 20.64 14.38 -47.00
CA ILE A 209 19.65 13.49 -47.60
C ILE A 209 18.29 14.18 -47.69
N ALA A 210 17.84 14.85 -46.62
CA ALA A 210 16.57 15.58 -46.62
C ALA A 210 16.55 16.68 -47.68
N ALA A 211 17.64 17.44 -47.81
CA ALA A 211 17.79 18.47 -48.84
C ALA A 211 17.79 17.87 -50.26
N ALA A 212 18.46 16.72 -50.46
CA ALA A 212 18.46 16.01 -51.74
C ALA A 212 17.06 15.50 -52.11
N VAL A 213 16.30 14.97 -51.15
CA VAL A 213 14.90 14.53 -51.36
C VAL A 213 14.00 15.72 -51.69
N ALA A 214 14.16 16.85 -51.02
CA ALA A 214 13.42 18.07 -51.34
C ALA A 214 13.68 18.53 -52.79
N LYS A 215 14.96 18.63 -53.19
CA LYS A 215 15.35 18.95 -54.56
C LYS A 215 14.78 17.97 -55.59
N TYR A 216 14.83 16.67 -55.30
CA TYR A 216 14.24 15.66 -56.17
C TYR A 216 12.73 15.85 -56.36
N ARG A 217 12.00 16.16 -55.27
CA ARG A 217 10.56 16.45 -55.34
C ARG A 217 10.27 17.68 -56.21
N ASP A 218 11.07 18.74 -56.08
CA ASP A 218 10.93 19.95 -56.89
C ASP A 218 11.18 19.67 -58.37
N ILE A 219 12.25 18.94 -58.69
CA ILE A 219 12.55 18.54 -60.08
C ILE A 219 11.42 17.70 -60.65
N LYS A 220 10.94 16.70 -59.89
CA LYS A 220 9.82 15.85 -60.32
C LYS A 220 8.56 16.67 -60.60
N LYS A 221 8.25 17.66 -59.76
CA LYS A 221 7.12 18.58 -59.96
C LYS A 221 7.28 19.38 -61.25
N ASN A 222 8.45 19.99 -61.46
CA ASN A 222 8.74 20.79 -62.66
C ASN A 222 8.64 19.96 -63.96
N ILE A 223 9.13 18.72 -63.94
CA ILE A 223 8.99 17.79 -65.08
C ILE A 223 7.52 17.49 -65.36
N ASN A 224 6.72 17.24 -64.31
CA ASN A 224 5.31 16.94 -64.47
C ASN A 224 4.51 18.14 -65.00
N GLU A 225 4.85 19.36 -64.57
CA GLU A 225 4.30 20.60 -65.12
C GLU A 225 4.68 20.80 -66.58
N GLY A 226 5.95 20.55 -66.94
CA GLY A 226 6.41 20.59 -68.33
C GLY A 226 5.69 19.56 -69.20
N LEU A 227 5.54 18.34 -68.72
CA LEU A 227 4.84 17.27 -69.45
C LEU A 227 3.36 17.63 -69.66
N ASN A 228 2.68 18.15 -68.63
CA ASN A 228 1.32 18.67 -68.75
C ASN A 228 1.23 19.83 -69.76
N PHE A 229 2.21 20.73 -69.77
CA PHE A 229 2.28 21.83 -70.75
C PHE A 229 2.37 21.29 -72.18
N TYR A 230 3.25 20.32 -72.44
CA TYR A 230 3.38 19.72 -73.78
C TYR A 230 2.13 18.94 -74.20
N VAL A 231 1.51 18.19 -73.29
CA VAL A 231 0.24 17.50 -73.54
C VAL A 231 -0.86 18.51 -73.88
N THR A 232 -0.95 19.61 -73.14
CA THR A 232 -1.93 20.67 -73.37
C THR A 232 -1.70 21.36 -74.72
N LEU A 233 -0.44 21.64 -75.08
CA LEU A 233 -0.07 22.17 -76.39
C LEU A 233 -0.50 21.22 -77.50
N GLN A 234 -0.19 19.93 -77.40
CA GLN A 234 -0.52 18.93 -78.40
C GLN A 234 -2.04 18.83 -78.59
N LEU A 235 -2.82 18.80 -77.50
CA LEU A 235 -4.29 18.83 -77.55
C LEU A 235 -4.81 20.10 -78.24
N GLY A 236 -4.21 21.26 -77.95
CA GLY A 236 -4.52 22.54 -78.59
C GLY A 236 -4.24 22.56 -80.10
N TYR A 237 -3.16 21.92 -80.55
CA TYR A 237 -2.87 21.75 -81.99
C TYR A 237 -3.85 20.80 -82.66
N THR A 238 -4.20 19.68 -82.02
CA THR A 238 -5.18 18.73 -82.58
C THR A 238 -6.61 19.30 -82.64
N SER A 239 -6.97 20.19 -81.72
CA SER A 239 -8.28 20.87 -81.73
C SER A 239 -8.42 21.93 -82.83
N LYS A 240 -7.32 22.42 -83.41
CA LYS A 240 -7.32 23.44 -84.47
C LYS A 240 -7.21 22.88 -85.88
N MET A 241 -7.04 21.56 -86.05
CA MET A 241 -7.16 20.94 -87.37
C MET A 241 -8.64 20.76 -87.73
N PRO A 242 -9.14 21.39 -88.81
CA PRO A 242 -10.49 21.09 -89.30
C PRO A 242 -10.51 19.63 -89.73
N VAL A 243 -11.50 18.87 -89.25
CA VAL A 243 -11.80 17.55 -89.81
C VAL A 243 -12.08 17.75 -91.29
N LEU A 244 -11.11 17.45 -92.15
CA LEU A 244 -11.35 17.28 -93.57
C LEU A 244 -12.23 16.05 -93.72
N ARG A 245 -13.55 16.29 -93.76
CA ARG A 245 -14.52 15.32 -94.27
C ARG A 245 -14.16 15.07 -95.74
N TYR A 246 -13.55 13.94 -96.01
CA TYR A 246 -13.59 13.36 -97.36
C TYR A 246 -14.86 12.50 -97.44
N GLY A 247 -15.70 12.83 -98.42
CA GLY A 247 -16.95 12.14 -98.74
C GLY A 247 -16.75 10.81 -99.47
#